data_AF-A0A6I1N3U7-F1
#
_entry.id   AF-A0A6I1N3U7-F1
#
_cell.length_a   1.000
_cell.length_b   1.000
_cell.length_c   1.000
_cell.angle_alpha   90.00
_cell.angle_beta   90.00
_cell.angle_gamma   90.00
#
_symmetry.space_group_name_H-M   'P 1'
#
loop_
_entity.id
_entity.type
_entity.pdbx_description
1 polymer ?
#
loop_
_entity_poly.entity_id
_entity_poly.type
_entity_poly.pdbx_seq_one_letter_code
_entity_poly.pdbx_strand_id
1 'polypeptide(L)'
;MFKPALTSLRRAALVLALSACTSLASAASVFQIELDTSTLVAANGNTGWIDLQFNPGNGGTPYAQALLTNFVGFGDPTTVETAGNVSGSLAGGYVIGNNDASGYNDLFHAVNFGGKVGFTVTFSGDLDPSLSGLGSAFAVSLFDSSKTVALGTADDALVVLNWTSLGGATASPLTNQIGTSVSAVPEPQTWLMLGAGLALLGGVARRRQRG
;
A
#
# COMPACT_ATOMS: atom_id res chain seq x y z
N MET A 1 22.24 -5.25 -57.13
CA MET A 1 21.73 -6.44 -56.37
C MET A 1 21.94 -6.18 -54.89
N PHE A 2 20.85 -6.23 -54.12
CA PHE A 2 20.69 -5.67 -52.77
C PHE A 2 21.57 -6.34 -51.69
N LYS A 3 22.14 -5.52 -50.79
CA LYS A 3 22.46 -5.89 -49.40
C LYS A 3 22.05 -4.73 -48.49
N PRO A 4 21.04 -4.92 -47.61
CA PRO A 4 21.31 -4.96 -46.17
C PRO A 4 20.33 -5.85 -45.39
N ALA A 5 20.80 -6.97 -44.80
CA ALA A 5 19.99 -7.81 -43.91
C ALA A 5 20.46 -7.78 -42.43
N LEU A 6 21.72 -7.39 -42.18
CA LEU A 6 22.31 -7.45 -40.82
C LEU A 6 21.86 -6.31 -39.89
N THR A 7 21.43 -5.18 -40.44
CA THR A 7 20.96 -4.02 -39.66
C THR A 7 19.54 -4.18 -39.14
N SER A 8 18.67 -4.95 -39.82
CA SER A 8 17.30 -5.20 -39.35
C SER A 8 17.27 -6.18 -38.19
N LEU A 9 18.13 -7.20 -38.19
CA LEU A 9 18.17 -8.23 -37.14
C LEU A 9 18.60 -7.67 -35.78
N ARG A 10 19.59 -6.76 -35.75
CA ARG A 10 20.05 -6.09 -34.52
C ARG A 10 18.98 -5.14 -33.96
N ARG A 11 18.24 -4.45 -34.83
CA ARG A 11 17.12 -3.59 -34.43
C ARG A 11 15.94 -4.40 -33.92
N ALA A 12 15.62 -5.50 -34.58
CA ALA A 12 14.56 -6.42 -34.15
C ALA A 12 14.87 -7.07 -32.80
N ALA A 13 16.11 -7.52 -32.57
CA ALA A 13 16.53 -8.05 -31.28
C ALA A 13 16.50 -7.00 -30.17
N LEU A 14 16.88 -5.75 -30.48
CA LEU A 14 16.80 -4.64 -29.53
C LEU A 14 15.34 -4.29 -29.19
N VAL A 15 14.45 -4.26 -30.18
CA VAL A 15 13.01 -4.06 -29.96
C VAL A 15 12.45 -5.19 -29.11
N LEU A 16 12.74 -6.46 -29.44
CA LEU A 16 12.28 -7.61 -28.66
C LEU A 16 12.79 -7.58 -27.20
N ALA A 17 14.04 -7.18 -26.99
CA ALA A 17 14.62 -6.99 -25.66
C ALA A 17 13.95 -5.84 -24.89
N LEU A 18 13.65 -4.71 -25.55
CA LEU A 18 12.93 -3.60 -24.92
C LEU A 18 11.47 -3.98 -24.60
N SER A 19 10.81 -4.73 -25.48
CA SER A 19 9.45 -5.25 -25.27
C SER A 19 9.38 -6.27 -24.14
N ALA A 20 10.43 -7.07 -23.93
CA ALA A 20 10.51 -7.99 -22.79
C ALA A 20 10.75 -7.26 -21.45
N CYS A 21 11.21 -6.01 -21.48
CA CYS A 21 11.44 -5.17 -20.30
C CYS A 21 10.29 -4.23 -19.96
N THR A 22 9.19 -4.21 -20.73
CA THR A 22 7.97 -3.51 -20.30
C THR A 22 7.33 -4.33 -19.18
N SER A 23 7.78 -4.07 -17.96
CA SER A 23 7.33 -4.71 -16.71
C SER A 23 5.81 -4.69 -16.61
N LEU A 24 5.23 -5.84 -16.29
CA LEU A 24 3.95 -5.91 -15.59
C LEU A 24 4.04 -4.91 -14.43
N ALA A 25 3.12 -3.94 -14.34
CA ALA A 25 2.99 -3.15 -13.14
C ALA A 25 2.68 -4.12 -12.01
N SER A 26 3.67 -4.45 -11.17
CA SER A 26 3.44 -5.24 -9.98
C SER A 26 2.55 -4.42 -9.05
N ALA A 27 1.50 -5.03 -8.51
CA ALA A 27 0.74 -4.42 -7.43
C ALA A 27 1.71 -4.08 -6.29
N ALA A 28 1.61 -2.87 -5.75
CA ALA A 28 2.54 -2.44 -4.71
C ALA A 28 2.28 -3.24 -3.43
N SER A 29 3.36 -3.58 -2.73
CA SER A 29 3.31 -4.24 -1.42
C SER A 29 3.45 -3.23 -0.28
N VAL A 30 3.88 -2.00 -0.55
CA VAL A 30 4.13 -0.97 0.45
C VAL A 30 3.38 0.31 0.09
N PHE A 31 2.65 0.88 1.05
CA PHE A 31 1.93 2.13 0.90
C PHE A 31 2.23 3.07 2.06
N GLN A 32 2.37 4.36 1.74
CA GLN A 32 2.29 5.41 2.74
C GLN A 32 0.91 6.04 2.75
N ILE A 33 0.31 6.08 3.95
CA ILE A 33 -1.03 6.62 4.20
C ILE A 33 -0.90 7.88 5.05
N GLU A 34 -1.57 8.95 4.62
CA GLU A 34 -1.68 10.20 5.39
C GLU A 34 -3.12 10.74 5.35
N LEU A 35 -3.64 11.08 6.52
CA LEU A 35 -4.96 11.68 6.74
C LEU A 35 -4.75 13.07 7.35
N ASP A 36 -5.23 14.12 6.70
CA ASP A 36 -5.26 15.48 7.22
C ASP A 36 -6.52 15.67 8.07
N THR A 37 -6.33 15.67 9.39
CA THR A 37 -7.39 15.76 10.39
C THR A 37 -7.64 17.19 10.87
N SER A 38 -6.99 18.19 10.28
CA SER A 38 -7.10 19.59 10.71
C SER A 38 -8.54 20.11 10.74
N THR A 39 -9.36 19.69 9.78
CA THR A 39 -10.76 20.10 9.66
C THR A 39 -11.67 19.45 10.70
N LEU A 40 -11.25 18.35 11.34
CA LEU A 40 -12.06 17.63 12.33
C LEU A 40 -12.09 18.33 13.69
N VAL A 41 -11.09 19.15 14.01
CA VAL A 41 -10.88 19.73 15.34
C VAL A 41 -12.05 20.60 15.79
N ALA A 42 -12.58 21.43 14.88
CA ALA A 42 -13.64 22.39 15.22
C ALA A 42 -14.91 21.72 15.75
N ALA A 43 -15.22 20.51 15.28
CA ALA A 43 -16.43 19.78 15.65
C ALA A 43 -16.18 18.67 16.68
N ASN A 44 -14.97 18.08 16.71
CA ASN A 44 -14.68 16.85 17.47
C ASN A 44 -13.61 17.03 18.56
N GLY A 45 -12.98 18.21 18.63
CA GLY A 45 -11.81 18.44 19.48
C GLY A 45 -10.54 17.80 18.93
N ASN A 46 -9.49 17.73 19.75
CA ASN A 46 -8.15 17.34 19.33
C ASN A 46 -7.84 15.85 19.48
N THR A 47 -8.83 15.03 19.82
CA THR A 47 -8.65 13.60 20.07
C THR A 47 -9.75 12.79 19.40
N GLY A 48 -9.36 11.65 18.83
CA GLY A 48 -10.28 10.66 18.31
C GLY A 48 -9.60 9.30 18.23
N TRP A 49 -10.15 8.43 17.40
CA TRP A 49 -9.65 7.07 17.25
C TRP A 49 -9.46 6.71 15.78
N ILE A 50 -8.50 5.84 15.51
CA ILE A 50 -8.29 5.22 14.20
C ILE A 50 -8.54 3.73 14.33
N ASP A 51 -9.29 3.19 13.38
CA ASP A 51 -9.59 1.78 13.20
C ASP A 51 -8.84 1.28 11.97
N LEU A 52 -8.01 0.26 12.17
CA LEU A 52 -7.14 -0.34 11.18
C LEU A 52 -7.42 -1.83 11.13
N GLN A 53 -8.02 -2.28 10.05
CA GLN A 53 -8.48 -3.67 9.92
C GLN A 53 -7.81 -4.38 8.77
N PHE A 54 -7.63 -5.69 8.88
CA PHE A 54 -7.22 -6.53 7.76
C PHE A 54 -8.05 -7.82 7.71
N ASN A 55 -9.10 -7.79 6.89
CA ASN A 55 -10.23 -8.73 6.91
C ASN A 55 -10.61 -9.18 5.50
N PRO A 56 -11.42 -10.24 5.28
CA PRO A 56 -12.03 -11.11 6.28
C PRO A 56 -11.12 -12.25 6.74
N GLY A 57 -10.07 -12.54 5.96
CA GLY A 57 -9.19 -13.72 5.92
C GLY A 57 -9.51 -14.99 6.73
N ASN A 58 -10.78 -15.29 6.99
CA ASN A 58 -11.24 -16.61 7.40
C ASN A 58 -11.46 -17.50 6.15
N GLY A 59 -11.36 -18.81 6.35
CA GLY A 59 -11.60 -19.90 5.39
C GLY A 59 -11.45 -19.60 3.89
N GLY A 60 -10.30 -19.95 3.30
CA GLY A 60 -10.12 -20.04 1.84
C GLY A 60 -9.17 -19.00 1.23
N THR A 61 -8.95 -17.87 1.91
CA THR A 61 -7.90 -16.91 1.51
C THR A 61 -6.53 -17.34 2.06
N PRO A 62 -5.43 -17.26 1.29
CA PRO A 62 -4.09 -17.47 1.82
C PRO A 62 -3.77 -16.55 3.00
N TYR A 63 -2.87 -17.01 3.86
CA TYR A 63 -2.39 -16.19 4.95
C TYR A 63 -1.67 -14.96 4.42
N ALA A 64 -2.02 -13.81 4.96
CA ALA A 64 -1.34 -12.55 4.72
C ALA A 64 -1.30 -11.73 6.00
N GLN A 65 -0.43 -10.73 6.01
CA GLN A 65 -0.32 -9.77 7.09
C GLN A 65 -0.01 -8.37 6.57
N ALA A 66 -0.51 -7.38 7.31
CA ALA A 66 -0.18 -5.97 7.18
C ALA A 66 0.74 -5.54 8.33
N LEU A 67 1.98 -5.17 8.00
CA LEU A 67 2.92 -4.55 8.93
C LEU A 67 2.75 -3.03 8.87
N LEU A 68 2.47 -2.43 10.02
CA LEU A 68 2.24 -1.00 10.19
C LEU A 68 3.43 -0.36 10.92
N THR A 69 4.01 0.68 10.35
CA THR A 69 5.22 1.37 10.86
C THR A 69 5.17 2.87 10.58
N ASN A 70 6.18 3.62 11.06
CA ASN A 70 6.36 5.05 10.78
C ASN A 70 5.14 5.91 11.17
N PHE A 71 4.57 5.64 12.35
CA PHE A 71 3.37 6.31 12.83
C PHE A 71 3.62 7.80 13.11
N VAL A 72 2.67 8.62 12.69
CA VAL A 72 2.58 10.06 12.96
C VAL A 72 1.16 10.38 13.41
N GLY A 73 1.02 11.23 14.43
CA GLY A 73 -0.30 11.66 14.92
C GLY A 73 -1.01 10.63 15.81
N PHE A 74 -0.37 9.51 16.15
CA PHE A 74 -0.90 8.56 17.14
C PHE A 74 -0.77 9.11 18.56
N GLY A 75 -1.73 8.77 19.41
CA GLY A 75 -1.82 9.21 20.81
C GLY A 75 -0.91 8.42 21.75
N ASP A 76 -1.33 8.30 23.02
CA ASP A 76 -0.62 7.50 24.02
C ASP A 76 -0.50 6.03 23.56
N PRO A 77 0.71 5.42 23.54
CA PRO A 77 0.92 4.04 23.10
C PRO A 77 0.13 2.97 23.87
N THR A 78 -0.38 3.29 25.05
CA THR A 78 -1.17 2.38 25.90
C THR A 78 -2.67 2.46 25.62
N THR A 79 -3.11 3.47 24.87
CA THR A 79 -4.53 3.67 24.52
C THR A 79 -4.84 2.97 23.20
N VAL A 80 -4.83 1.64 23.29
CA VAL A 80 -4.99 0.71 22.16
C VAL A 80 -5.95 -0.42 22.55
N GLU A 81 -6.78 -0.82 21.60
CA GLU A 81 -7.69 -1.95 21.67
C GLU A 81 -7.44 -2.83 20.44
N THR A 82 -7.37 -4.14 20.64
CA THR A 82 -7.07 -5.09 19.57
C THR A 82 -8.02 -6.27 19.60
N ALA A 83 -8.43 -6.74 18.43
CA ALA A 83 -9.20 -7.96 18.25
C ALA A 83 -8.59 -8.86 17.16
N GLY A 84 -8.69 -10.17 17.32
CA GLY A 84 -8.18 -11.16 16.37
C GLY A 84 -6.65 -11.25 16.33
N ASN A 85 -6.09 -11.49 15.15
CA ASN A 85 -4.65 -11.66 14.96
C ASN A 85 -3.93 -10.31 14.82
N VAL A 86 -3.77 -9.62 15.95
CA VAL A 86 -3.01 -8.38 16.05
C VAL A 86 -1.92 -8.52 17.10
N SER A 87 -0.71 -8.05 16.76
CA SER A 87 0.43 -8.06 17.67
C SER A 87 1.33 -6.84 17.46
N GLY A 88 2.27 -6.61 18.38
CA GLY A 88 3.24 -5.52 18.29
C GLY A 88 2.91 -4.34 19.19
N SER A 89 3.45 -3.16 18.85
CA SER A 89 3.26 -1.93 19.61
C SER A 89 3.52 -0.70 18.75
N LEU A 90 3.08 0.48 19.20
CA LEU A 90 3.30 1.73 18.46
C LEU A 90 4.81 2.02 18.21
N ALA A 91 5.69 1.65 19.16
CA ALA A 91 7.13 1.86 19.03
C ALA A 91 7.81 0.83 18.12
N GLY A 92 7.33 -0.42 18.12
CA GLY A 92 7.93 -1.52 17.36
C GLY A 92 7.28 -1.80 16.00
N GLY A 93 6.12 -1.20 15.73
CA GLY A 93 5.24 -1.61 14.64
C GLY A 93 4.14 -2.54 15.11
N TYR A 94 2.98 -2.46 14.45
CA TYR A 94 1.89 -3.41 14.62
C TYR A 94 1.84 -4.36 13.43
N VAL A 95 1.50 -5.62 13.69
CA VAL A 95 1.24 -6.63 12.65
C VAL A 95 -0.20 -7.09 12.79
N ILE A 96 -0.97 -6.96 11.71
CA ILE A 96 -2.34 -7.44 11.61
C ILE A 96 -2.34 -8.60 10.60
N GLY A 97 -2.52 -9.83 11.08
CA GLY A 97 -2.77 -10.99 10.23
C GLY A 97 -4.21 -11.00 9.73
N ASN A 98 -4.51 -11.73 8.66
CA ASN A 98 -5.88 -11.84 8.15
C ASN A 98 -6.67 -13.05 8.68
N ASN A 99 -6.07 -13.94 9.49
CA ASN A 99 -6.55 -15.31 9.66
C ASN A 99 -7.20 -15.66 11.00
N ASP A 100 -7.72 -14.68 11.76
CA ASP A 100 -8.48 -15.02 12.97
C ASP A 100 -9.77 -15.78 12.61
N ALA A 101 -10.04 -16.85 13.37
CA ALA A 101 -11.19 -17.73 13.15
C ALA A 101 -12.54 -17.01 13.34
N SER A 102 -12.57 -15.92 14.11
CA SER A 102 -13.76 -15.09 14.33
C SER A 102 -14.07 -14.17 13.13
N GLY A 103 -13.16 -14.07 12.15
CA GLY A 103 -13.34 -13.30 10.91
C GLY A 103 -13.02 -11.80 10.99
N TYR A 104 -12.46 -11.35 12.11
CA TYR A 104 -12.12 -9.94 12.33
C TYR A 104 -10.72 -9.82 12.96
N ASN A 105 -9.88 -8.96 12.38
CA ASN A 105 -8.55 -8.58 12.84
C ASN A 105 -8.50 -7.05 12.82
N ASP A 106 -8.44 -6.44 14.00
CA ASP A 106 -8.68 -5.02 14.21
C ASP A 106 -7.67 -4.45 15.22
N LEU A 107 -7.01 -3.36 14.82
CA LEU A 107 -6.24 -2.47 15.66
C LEU A 107 -6.95 -1.13 15.76
N PHE A 108 -7.48 -0.86 16.94
CA PHE A 108 -8.16 0.39 17.25
C PHE A 108 -7.34 1.21 18.24
N HIS A 109 -6.98 2.44 17.87
CA HIS A 109 -6.00 3.23 18.64
C HIS A 109 -6.39 4.70 18.73
N ALA A 110 -6.10 5.33 19.87
CA ALA A 110 -6.28 6.77 20.00
C ALA A 110 -5.31 7.55 19.08
N VAL A 111 -5.80 8.64 18.48
CA VAL A 111 -5.03 9.56 17.64
C VAL A 111 -5.30 11.01 18.02
N ASN A 112 -4.35 11.89 17.70
CA ASN A 112 -4.43 13.31 17.93
C ASN A 112 -4.86 14.03 16.64
N PHE A 113 -5.99 14.72 16.68
CA PHE A 113 -6.46 15.56 15.58
C PHE A 113 -5.80 16.94 15.57
N GLY A 114 -5.83 17.60 14.41
CA GLY A 114 -5.26 18.94 14.20
C GLY A 114 -4.05 18.98 13.28
N GLY A 115 -3.69 17.84 12.69
CA GLY A 115 -2.60 17.72 11.74
C GLY A 115 -2.69 16.40 10.98
N LYS A 116 -1.55 15.81 10.66
CA LYS A 116 -1.51 14.51 9.97
C LYS A 116 -1.59 13.35 10.95
N VAL A 117 -2.48 12.41 10.65
CA VAL A 117 -2.41 11.03 11.14
C VAL A 117 -1.92 10.17 9.98
N GLY A 118 -0.83 9.43 10.17
CA GLY A 118 -0.23 8.69 9.06
C GLY A 118 0.66 7.54 9.51
N PHE A 119 0.89 6.60 8.61
CA PHE A 119 1.69 5.40 8.82
C PHE A 119 1.96 4.70 7.48
N THR A 120 2.99 3.87 7.49
CA THR A 120 3.33 3.00 6.37
C THR A 120 2.73 1.62 6.60
N VAL A 121 2.05 1.07 5.59
CA VAL A 121 1.59 -0.33 5.58
C VAL A 121 2.41 -1.14 4.57
N THR A 122 2.89 -2.31 5.00
CA THR A 122 3.59 -3.28 4.16
C THR A 122 2.86 -4.62 4.21
N PHE A 123 2.44 -5.10 3.05
CA PHE A 123 1.81 -6.40 2.89
C PHE A 123 2.84 -7.49 2.63
N SER A 124 2.62 -8.65 3.25
CA SER A 124 3.35 -9.89 2.98
C SER A 124 2.43 -11.08 3.25
N GLY A 125 2.75 -12.25 2.71
CA GLY A 125 1.90 -13.42 2.87
C GLY A 125 2.25 -14.54 1.90
N ASP A 126 1.47 -15.60 1.98
CA ASP A 126 1.56 -16.75 1.09
C ASP A 126 1.05 -16.36 -0.30
N LEU A 127 1.86 -16.67 -1.31
CA LEU A 127 1.51 -16.45 -2.71
C LEU A 127 0.84 -17.69 -3.26
N ASP A 128 -0.37 -17.53 -3.79
CA ASP A 128 -1.10 -18.60 -4.46
C ASP A 128 -1.90 -18.03 -5.64
N PRO A 129 -1.35 -18.05 -6.86
CA PRO A 129 -2.04 -17.58 -8.05
C PRO A 129 -3.36 -18.31 -8.35
N SER A 130 -3.53 -19.56 -7.87
CA SER A 130 -4.78 -20.30 -8.05
C SER A 130 -5.94 -19.71 -7.23
N LEU A 131 -5.61 -18.92 -6.20
CA LEU A 131 -6.55 -18.23 -5.32
C LEU A 131 -6.60 -16.72 -5.58
N SER A 132 -6.15 -16.25 -6.75
CA SER A 132 -6.07 -14.82 -7.10
C SER A 132 -7.39 -14.05 -7.07
N GLY A 133 -8.54 -14.74 -7.07
CA GLY A 133 -9.86 -14.13 -6.85
C GLY A 133 -10.26 -13.97 -5.38
N LEU A 134 -9.44 -14.48 -4.46
CA LEU A 134 -9.62 -14.38 -3.00
C LEU A 134 -8.58 -13.40 -2.45
N GLY A 135 -8.96 -12.67 -1.41
CA GLY A 135 -8.13 -11.60 -0.89
C GLY A 135 -8.55 -11.10 0.48
N SER A 136 -7.89 -10.04 0.90
CA SER A 136 -8.21 -9.34 2.16
C SER A 136 -8.16 -7.84 1.92
N ALA A 137 -9.11 -7.12 2.48
CA ALA A 137 -9.16 -5.68 2.48
C ALA A 137 -8.49 -5.16 3.75
N PHE A 138 -7.50 -4.29 3.58
CA PHE A 138 -7.02 -3.43 4.65
C PHE A 138 -7.82 -2.13 4.64
N ALA A 139 -8.53 -1.85 5.72
CA ALA A 139 -9.39 -0.68 5.83
C ALA A 139 -8.88 0.28 6.91
N VAL A 140 -9.06 1.58 6.67
CA VAL A 140 -8.72 2.65 7.61
C VAL A 140 -9.93 3.54 7.82
N SER A 141 -10.36 3.69 9.06
CA SER A 141 -11.46 4.57 9.44
C SER A 141 -11.06 5.45 10.62
N LEU A 142 -11.66 6.64 10.71
CA LEU A 142 -11.51 7.53 11.86
C LEU A 142 -12.83 7.61 12.61
N PHE A 143 -12.74 7.69 13.93
CA PHE A 143 -13.86 7.84 14.84
C PHE A 143 -13.66 9.01 15.79
N ASP A 144 -14.76 9.54 16.28
CA ASP A 144 -14.77 10.55 17.34
C ASP A 144 -14.23 10.00 18.67
N SER A 145 -14.11 10.87 19.67
CA SER A 145 -13.62 10.48 21.00
C SER A 145 -14.52 9.45 21.71
N SER A 146 -15.79 9.33 21.31
CA SER A 146 -16.72 8.32 21.83
C SER A 146 -16.53 6.93 21.21
N LYS A 147 -15.70 6.81 20.15
CA LYS A 147 -15.43 5.56 19.41
C LYS A 147 -16.60 5.05 18.58
N THR A 148 -17.64 5.85 18.36
CA THR A 148 -18.88 5.36 17.73
C THR A 148 -19.24 6.08 16.44
N VAL A 149 -18.83 7.35 16.30
CA VAL A 149 -19.19 8.15 15.14
C VAL A 149 -18.02 8.16 14.17
N ALA A 150 -18.21 7.56 12.99
CA ALA A 150 -17.24 7.60 11.91
C ALA A 150 -17.07 9.03 11.37
N LEU A 151 -15.84 9.42 11.05
CA LEU A 151 -15.47 10.78 10.68
C LEU A 151 -14.78 10.85 9.32
N GLY A 152 -15.04 11.94 8.60
CA GLY A 152 -14.27 12.33 7.41
C GLY A 152 -14.58 11.54 6.14
N THR A 153 -15.58 10.67 6.15
CA THR A 153 -16.01 9.88 5.00
C THR A 153 -17.54 9.85 4.91
N ALA A 154 -18.05 9.72 3.68
CA ALA A 154 -19.46 9.38 3.44
C ALA A 154 -19.67 7.87 3.29
N ASP A 155 -18.57 7.12 3.16
CA ASP A 155 -18.49 5.66 3.11
C ASP A 155 -18.16 5.09 4.51
N ASP A 156 -18.01 3.78 4.65
CA ASP A 156 -17.62 3.14 5.93
C ASP A 156 -16.10 3.31 6.25
N ALA A 157 -15.29 3.72 5.28
CA ALA A 157 -13.83 3.85 5.40
C ALA A 157 -13.26 5.06 4.65
N LEU A 158 -12.07 5.49 5.06
CA LEU A 158 -11.26 6.54 4.40
C LEU A 158 -10.24 5.94 3.42
N VAL A 159 -9.75 4.74 3.70
CA VAL A 159 -8.80 4.02 2.83
C VAL A 159 -9.21 2.56 2.79
N VAL A 160 -9.20 1.97 1.60
CA VAL A 160 -9.30 0.52 1.41
C VAL A 160 -8.20 0.08 0.44
N LEU A 161 -7.37 -0.86 0.88
CA LEU A 161 -6.35 -1.52 0.07
C LEU A 161 -6.71 -3.01 -0.06
N ASN A 162 -6.97 -3.47 -1.28
CA ASN A 162 -7.36 -4.85 -1.55
C ASN A 162 -6.11 -5.67 -1.85
N TRP A 163 -5.67 -6.47 -0.89
CA TRP A 163 -4.59 -7.43 -1.05
C TRP A 163 -5.09 -8.70 -1.76
N THR A 164 -4.25 -9.26 -2.62
CA THR A 164 -4.50 -10.54 -3.29
C THR A 164 -3.33 -11.50 -3.10
N SER A 165 -3.58 -12.80 -3.27
CA SER A 165 -2.55 -13.84 -3.23
C SER A 165 -1.48 -13.75 -4.33
N LEU A 166 -1.48 -12.69 -5.13
CA LEU A 166 -0.41 -12.33 -6.05
C LEU A 166 0.69 -11.47 -5.39
N GLY A 167 0.53 -11.11 -4.11
CA GLY A 167 1.59 -10.48 -3.32
C GLY A 167 1.58 -8.96 -3.29
N GLY A 168 0.54 -8.33 -3.82
CA GLY A 168 0.38 -6.88 -3.76
C GLY A 168 -1.06 -6.48 -3.50
N ALA A 169 -1.23 -5.19 -3.21
CA ALA A 169 -2.53 -4.58 -2.98
C ALA A 169 -2.82 -3.46 -3.98
N THR A 170 -4.10 -3.15 -4.13
CA THR A 170 -4.57 -2.01 -4.93
C THR A 170 -5.53 -1.15 -4.11
N ALA A 171 -5.38 0.16 -4.22
CA ALA A 171 -6.25 1.10 -3.52
C ALA A 171 -7.61 1.20 -4.23
N SER A 172 -8.70 1.09 -3.46
CA SER A 172 -10.03 1.45 -3.94
C SER A 172 -10.20 2.97 -3.94
N PRO A 173 -10.80 3.57 -5.00
CA PRO A 173 -11.19 4.97 -4.96
C PRO A 173 -12.35 5.16 -3.97
N LEU A 174 -12.21 6.13 -3.06
CA LEU A 174 -13.21 6.47 -2.04
C LEU A 174 -13.47 7.98 -2.04
N THR A 175 -14.64 8.38 -1.53
CA THR A 175 -15.00 9.80 -1.43
C THR A 175 -14.83 10.28 0.00
N ASN A 176 -13.74 11.01 0.24
CA ASN A 176 -13.41 11.50 1.58
C ASN A 176 -13.75 13.00 1.72
N GLN A 177 -14.21 13.37 2.90
CA GLN A 177 -14.48 14.75 3.31
C GLN A 177 -13.24 15.42 3.94
N ILE A 178 -12.18 14.66 4.16
CA ILE A 178 -10.88 15.14 4.65
C ILE A 178 -9.77 14.86 3.63
N GLY A 179 -8.66 15.59 3.74
CA GLY A 179 -7.48 15.33 2.92
C GLY A 179 -6.95 13.92 3.19
N THR A 180 -6.93 13.07 2.17
CA THR A 180 -6.44 11.68 2.27
C THR A 180 -5.46 11.41 1.16
N SER A 181 -4.29 10.88 1.51
CA SER A 181 -3.25 10.47 0.57
C SER A 181 -2.91 9.01 0.78
N VAL A 182 -2.90 8.26 -0.33
CA VAL A 182 -2.46 6.87 -0.39
C VAL A 182 -1.45 6.79 -1.53
N SER A 183 -0.20 6.50 -1.18
CA SER A 183 0.89 6.47 -2.15
C SER A 183 1.62 5.15 -2.10
N ALA A 184 1.68 4.45 -3.24
CA ALA A 184 2.51 3.27 -3.38
C ALA A 184 3.99 3.66 -3.30
N VAL A 185 4.76 2.97 -2.47
CA VAL A 185 6.21 3.17 -2.36
C VAL A 185 6.89 2.31 -3.44
N PRO A 186 7.61 2.90 -4.42
CA PRO A 186 8.26 2.12 -5.47
C PRO A 186 9.27 1.15 -4.87
N GLU A 187 9.27 -0.08 -5.37
CA GLU A 187 10.23 -1.08 -4.95
C GLU A 187 11.66 -0.66 -5.36
N PRO A 188 12.70 -0.99 -4.56
CA PRO A 188 14.09 -0.64 -4.88
C PRO A 188 14.52 -1.09 -6.29
N GLN A 189 14.00 -2.23 -6.75
CA GLN A 189 14.28 -2.75 -8.09
C GLN A 189 13.69 -1.89 -9.21
N THR A 190 12.60 -1.16 -8.99
CA THR A 190 12.04 -0.21 -9.98
C THR A 190 13.04 0.91 -10.26
N TRP A 191 13.73 1.41 -9.23
CA TRP A 191 14.79 2.41 -9.38
C TRP A 191 16.02 1.85 -10.08
N LEU A 192 16.41 0.61 -9.76
CA LEU A 192 17.51 -0.06 -10.46
C LEU A 192 17.21 -0.27 -11.94
N MET A 193 15.99 -0.69 -12.28
CA MET A 193 15.56 -0.88 -13.67
C MET A 193 15.48 0.46 -14.42
N LEU A 194 14.96 1.50 -13.78
CA LEU A 194 14.97 2.85 -14.34
C LEU A 194 16.40 3.33 -14.60
N GLY A 195 17.28 3.18 -13.60
CA GLY A 195 18.70 3.53 -13.70
C GLY A 195 19.42 2.75 -14.79
N ALA A 196 19.17 1.44 -14.90
CA ALA A 196 19.71 0.58 -15.95
C ALA A 196 19.22 1.01 -17.34
N GLY A 197 17.93 1.34 -17.48
CA GLY A 197 17.35 1.88 -18.70
C GLY A 197 18.02 3.19 -19.14
N LEU A 198 18.20 4.13 -18.22
CA LEU A 198 18.89 5.40 -18.49
C LEU A 198 20.37 5.18 -18.88
N ALA A 199 21.06 4.26 -18.21
CA ALA A 199 22.45 3.92 -18.53
C ALA A 199 22.59 3.33 -19.94
N LEU A 200 21.67 2.44 -20.35
CA LEU A 200 21.62 1.89 -21.71
C LEU A 200 21.38 2.98 -22.76
N LEU A 201 20.42 3.89 -22.52
CA LEU A 201 20.14 5.01 -23.41
C LEU A 201 21.35 5.93 -23.57
N GLY A 202 22.01 6.30 -22.46
CA GLY A 202 23.23 7.09 -22.45
C GLY A 202 24.38 6.41 -23.22
N GLY A 203 24.53 5.09 -23.05
CA GLY A 203 25.52 4.30 -23.79
C GLY A 203 25.29 4.29 -25.31
N VAL A 204 24.03 4.18 -25.75
CA VAL A 204 23.67 4.24 -27.17
C VAL A 204 23.89 5.64 -27.74
N ALA A 205 23.47 6.69 -27.03
CA ALA A 205 23.67 8.08 -27.45
C ALA A 205 25.17 8.40 -27.64
N ARG A 206 26.01 7.99 -26.69
CA ARG A 206 27.47 8.17 -26.75
C ARG A 206 28.11 7.44 -27.94
N ARG A 207 27.61 6.25 -28.30
CA ARG A 207 28.10 5.49 -29.47
C ARG A 207 27.73 6.16 -30.79
N ARG A 208 26.55 6.78 -30.87
CA ARG A 208 26.10 7.53 -32.07
C ARG A 208 26.84 8.85 -32.29
N GLN A 209 27.42 9.42 -31.25
CA GLN A 209 28.25 10.64 -31.37
C GLN A 209 29.69 10.36 -31.76
N ARG A 210 30.15 9.10 -31.66
CA ARG A 210 31.54 8.69 -31.90
C ARG A 210 31.76 7.96 -33.23
N GLY A 211 30.70 7.73 -34.01
CA GLY A 211 30.76 7.14 -35.35
C GLY A 211 29.91 7.95 -36.30
#